data_AF-A0A5N4EPY8-F1
#
_entry.id   AF-A0A5N4EPY8-F1
#
_cell.length_a   1.000
_cell.length_b   1.000
_cell.length_c   1.000
_cell.angle_alpha   90.00
_cell.angle_beta   90.00
_cell.angle_gamma   90.00
#
_symmetry.space_group_name_H-M   'P 1'
#
loop_
_entity.id
_entity.type
_entity.pdbx_description
1 polymer ?
#
loop_
_entity_poly.entity_id
_entity_poly.type
_entity_poly.pdbx_seq_one_letter_code
_entity_poly.pdbx_strand_id
1 'polypeptide(L)' 'MKRSMKLVIDVSKKGVLDKLNAFLESFQQLQLGEYENGTITYDEEKEDEINTLLKKCFLAD' A
#
# COMPACT_ATOMS: atom_id res chain seq x y z
N MET A 1 -4.18 16.51 15.64
CA MET A 1 -4.56 15.08 15.66
C MET A 1 -4.09 14.49 14.35
N LYS A 2 -3.15 13.54 14.36
CA LYS A 2 -2.74 12.84 13.14
C LYS A 2 -3.92 12.02 12.64
N ARG A 3 -4.30 12.19 11.37
CA ARG A 3 -5.35 11.38 10.74
C ARG A 3 -4.68 10.14 10.17
N SER A 4 -5.03 8.99 10.74
CA SER A 4 -4.61 7.70 10.20
C SER A 4 -5.66 7.23 9.18
N MET A 5 -5.19 6.83 8.01
CA MET A 5 -6.02 6.28 6.94
C MET A 5 -5.85 4.76 6.86
N LYS A 6 -6.91 4.08 6.42
CA LYS A 6 -6.95 2.62 6.28
C LYS A 6 -7.12 2.22 4.82
N LEU A 7 -6.19 1.42 4.29
CA LEU A 7 -6.34 0.78 2.98
C LEU A 7 -6.65 -0.72 3.16
N VAL A 8 -7.65 -1.22 2.43
CA VAL A 8 -8.00 -2.65 2.36
C VAL A 8 -7.79 -3.12 0.93
N ILE A 9 -6.95 -4.14 0.75
CA ILE A 9 -6.63 -4.68 -0.58
C ILE A 9 -7.30 -6.06 -0.72
N ASP A 10 -8.14 -6.19 -1.74
CA ASP A 10 -8.80 -7.46 -2.07
C ASP A 10 -7.86 -8.33 -2.93
N VAL A 11 -7.45 -9.48 -2.38
CA VAL A 11 -6.50 -10.42 -3.00
C VAL A 11 -7.18 -11.55 -3.78
N SER A 12 -8.48 -11.47 -4.03
CA SER A 12 -9.25 -12.56 -4.66
C SER A 12 -8.89 -12.80 -6.14
N LYS A 13 -8.18 -11.87 -6.78
CA LYS A 13 -7.75 -11.99 -8.17
C LYS A 13 -6.37 -12.66 -8.28
N LYS A 14 -6.28 -13.73 -9.09
CA LYS A 14 -5.01 -14.35 -9.49
C LYS A 14 -4.05 -13.30 -10.06
N GLY A 15 -2.81 -13.26 -9.53
CA GLY A 15 -1.76 -12.31 -9.96
C GLY A 15 -1.70 -11.00 -9.17
N VAL A 16 -2.68 -10.72 -8.29
CA VAL A 16 -2.62 -9.57 -7.37
C VAL A 16 -1.61 -9.79 -6.24
N LEU A 17 -1.34 -11.06 -5.88
CA LEU A 17 -0.46 -11.39 -4.75
C LEU A 17 0.99 -10.93 -4.98
N ASP A 18 1.56 -11.16 -6.17
CA ASP A 18 2.92 -10.70 -6.51
C ASP A 18 3.00 -9.17 -6.53
N LYS A 19 2.00 -8.50 -7.11
CA LYS A 19 1.91 -7.03 -7.14
C LYS A 19 1.75 -6.46 -5.73
N LEU A 20 1.00 -7.14 -4.86
CA LEU A 20 0.84 -6.79 -3.45
C LEU A 20 2.14 -6.96 -2.68
N ASN A 21 2.86 -8.06 -2.87
CA ASN A 21 4.16 -8.27 -2.23
C ASN A 21 5.16 -7.19 -2.64
N ALA A 22 5.24 -6.86 -3.93
CA ALA A 22 6.10 -5.79 -4.44
C ALA A 22 5.71 -4.40 -3.86
N PHE A 23 4.40 -4.14 -3.75
CA PHE A 23 3.89 -2.94 -3.09
C PHE A 23 4.29 -2.90 -1.60
N LEU A 24 4.08 -3.97 -0.85
CA LEU A 24 4.36 -4.03 0.58
C LEU A 24 5.85 -3.91 0.88
N GLU A 25 6.70 -4.54 0.07
CA GLU A 25 8.15 -4.43 0.20
C GLU A 25 8.61 -2.97 0.02
N SER A 26 8.15 -2.31 -1.04
CA SER A 26 8.46 -0.90 -1.29
C SER A 26 7.86 0.01 -0.23
N PHE A 27 6.64 -0.28 0.24
CA PHE A 27 5.94 0.48 1.28
C PHE A 27 6.71 0.46 2.61
N GLN A 28 7.21 -0.72 3.00
CA GLN A 28 8.03 -0.89 4.20
C GLN A 28 9.42 -0.27 4.05
N GLN A 29 10.06 -0.42 2.87
CA GLN A 29 11.35 0.21 2.58
C GLN A 29 11.31 1.74 2.67
N LEU A 30 10.22 2.34 2.19
CA LEU A 30 10.00 3.79 2.20
C LEU A 30 9.45 4.32 3.53
N GLN A 31 9.21 3.44 4.52
CA GLN A 31 8.64 3.79 5.83
C GLN A 31 7.35 4.63 5.71
N LEU A 32 6.47 4.25 4.78
CA LEU A 32 5.25 5.00 4.49
C LEU A 32 4.13 4.75 5.53
N GLY A 33 4.29 3.72 6.35
CA GLY A 33 3.38 3.39 7.45
C GLY A 33 3.56 1.95 7.92
N GLU A 34 2.51 1.38 8.48
CA GLU A 34 2.50 0.04 9.06
C GLU A 34 1.55 -0.87 8.29
N TYR A 35 1.94 -2.14 8.15
CA TYR A 35 1.11 -3.19 7.56
C TYR A 35 0.93 -4.32 8.58
N GLU A 36 -0.31 -4.55 9.01
CA GLU A 36 -0.64 -5.60 9.96
C GLU A 36 -1.95 -6.29 9.54
N ASN A 37 -1.94 -7.63 9.48
CA ASN A 37 -3.14 -8.45 9.23
C ASN A 37 -3.96 -8.02 8.00
N GLY A 38 -3.30 -7.71 6.88
CA GLY A 38 -3.98 -7.28 5.64
C GLY A 38 -4.47 -5.83 5.66
N THR A 39 -4.17 -5.07 6.72
CA THR A 39 -4.52 -3.66 6.87
C THR A 39 -3.28 -2.80 6.78
N ILE A 40 -3.33 -1.76 5.95
CA ILE A 40 -2.28 -0.74 5.88
C ILE A 40 -2.78 0.50 6.61
N THR A 41 -1.95 0.99 7.54
CA THR A 41 -2.19 2.20 8.32
C THR A 41 -1.08 3.21 8.01
N TYR A 42 -1.45 4.43 7.65
CA TYR A 42 -0.50 5.49 7.31
C TYR A 42 -1.02 6.86 7.72
N ASP A 43 -0.10 7.80 7.89
CA ASP A 43 -0.40 9.22 8.10
C ASP A 43 -0.86 9.86 6.77
N GLU A 44 -1.84 10.77 6.82
CA GLU A 44 -2.38 11.48 5.64
C GLU A 44 -1.28 12.12 4.75
N GLU A 45 -0.17 12.57 5.35
CA GLU A 45 0.99 13.14 4.66
C GLU A 45 1.68 12.16 3.68
N LYS A 46 1.50 10.85 3.89
CA LYS A 46 2.06 9.77 3.07
C LYS A 46 1.11 9.30 1.96
N GLU A 47 -0.11 9.84 1.91
CA GLU A 47 -1.13 9.41 0.94
C GLU A 47 -0.66 9.56 -0.52
N ASP A 48 0.02 10.65 -0.86
CA ASP A 48 0.48 10.91 -2.23
C ASP A 48 1.59 9.92 -2.66
N GLU A 49 2.53 9.61 -1.75
CA GLU A 49 3.58 8.61 -1.98
C GLU A 49 2.98 7.21 -2.14
N ILE A 50 2.00 6.86 -1.30
CA ILE A 50 1.31 5.56 -1.35
C ILE A 50 0.51 5.44 -2.65
N ASN A 51 -0.19 6.51 -3.07
CA ASN A 51 -0.91 6.54 -4.33
C ASN A 51 0.03 6.38 -5.54
N THR A 52 1.21 6.99 -5.49
CA THR A 52 2.24 6.82 -6.52
C THR A 52 2.74 5.37 -6.56
N LEU A 53 2.95 4.76 -5.39
CA LEU A 53 3.39 3.37 -5.30
C LEU A 53 2.31 2.39 -5.77
N LEU A 54 1.05 2.61 -5.40
CA LEU A 54 -0.10 1.84 -5.88
C LEU A 54 -0.20 1.92 -7.41
N LYS A 55 -0.03 3.12 -7.99
CA LYS A 55 -0.03 3.30 -9.45
C LYS A 55 1.07 2.47 -10.11
N LYS A 56 2.30 2.50 -9.57
CA LYS A 56 3.42 1.71 -10.10
C LYS A 56 3.19 0.20 -10.01
N CYS A 57 2.64 -0.29 -8.89
CA CYS A 57 2.47 -1.73 -8.67
C CYS A 57 1.23 -2.31 -9.38
N PHE A 58 0.14 -1.54 -9.47
CA PHE A 58 -1.17 -2.06 -9.92
C PHE A 58 -1.70 -1.44 -11.22
N LEU A 59 -1.27 -0.22 -11.58
CA LEU A 59 -1.79 0.53 -12.73
C LEU A 59 -0.73 0.74 -13.84
N ALA A 60 0.48 0.24 -13.67
CA ALA A 60 1.44 0.12 -14.77
C ALA A 60 1.01 -1.06 -15.66
N ASP A 61 0.28 -0.73 -16.73
CA ASP A 61 0.13 -1.56 -17.93
C ASP A 61 1.37 -1.37 -18.82
#